data_AF-A0A367JMB7-F1
#
_entry.id   AF-A0A367JMB7-F1
#
_cell.length_a   1.000
_cell.length_b   1.000
_cell.length_c   1.000
_cell.angle_alpha   90.00
_cell.angle_beta   90.00
_cell.angle_gamma   90.00
#
_symmetry.space_group_name_H-M   'P 1'
#
loop_
_entity.id
_entity.type
_entity.pdbx_description
1 polymer ?
#
loop_
_entity_poly.entity_id
_entity_poly.type
_entity_poly.pdbx_seq_one_letter_code
_entity_poly.pdbx_strand_id
1 'polypeptide(L)'
;MVDYLLSEVFVPGNDLISKAVLTDDRIINIICKNLQDHYMAVPNESLNKSAFDVVYRPKMALSEYPPIIIEIQENVNDEYMPPVERYSTLAFEKYISKFLVSSGPSAAY
;
A
#
# COMPACT_ATOMS: atom_id res chain seq x y z
N MET A 1 -21.78 -23.42 -26.86
CA MET A 1 -21.60 -23.33 -25.40
C MET A 1 -20.16 -22.92 -25.22
N VAL A 2 -19.90 -21.68 -24.83
CA VAL A 2 -18.52 -21.18 -24.69
C VAL A 2 -18.15 -21.39 -23.24
N ASP A 3 -17.29 -22.39 -23.00
CA ASP A 3 -16.77 -22.67 -21.69
C ASP A 3 -15.90 -21.49 -21.27
N TYR A 4 -16.34 -20.76 -20.24
CA TYR A 4 -15.50 -19.80 -19.53
C TYR A 4 -14.48 -20.59 -18.72
N LEU A 5 -13.42 -21.06 -19.38
CA LEU A 5 -12.20 -21.52 -18.72
C LEU A 5 -11.62 -20.34 -17.94
N LEU A 6 -11.98 -20.27 -16.65
CA LEU A 6 -11.28 -19.45 -15.66
C LEU A 6 -9.82 -19.92 -15.64
N SER A 7 -8.95 -19.07 -16.17
CA SER A 7 -7.51 -19.25 -16.20
C SER A 7 -6.98 -19.57 -14.80
N GLU A 8 -6.36 -20.74 -14.63
CA GLU A 8 -5.74 -21.27 -13.40
C GLU A 8 -4.48 -20.48 -12.95
N VAL A 9 -4.54 -19.16 -12.90
CA VAL A 9 -3.47 -18.40 -12.25
C VAL A 9 -4.05 -17.18 -11.53
N PHE A 10 -4.57 -17.41 -10.32
CA PHE A 10 -4.75 -16.36 -9.33
C PHE A 10 -3.35 -15.93 -8.86
N VAL A 11 -2.73 -15.02 -9.60
CA VAL A 11 -1.54 -14.30 -9.11
C VAL A 11 -2.04 -13.25 -8.12
N PRO A 12 -1.55 -13.23 -6.86
CA PRO A 12 -1.68 -12.06 -5.99
C PRO A 12 -1.37 -10.79 -6.78
N GLY A 13 -2.30 -9.84 -6.91
CA GLY A 13 -2.08 -8.70 -7.80
C GLY A 13 -3.08 -8.48 -8.94
N ASN A 14 -3.93 -9.45 -9.27
CA ASN A 14 -4.70 -9.39 -10.54
C ASN A 14 -6.16 -8.96 -10.40
N ASP A 15 -6.67 -8.74 -9.18
CA ASP A 15 -8.03 -8.23 -8.98
C ASP A 15 -8.09 -6.72 -9.29
N LEU A 16 -8.48 -6.40 -10.52
CA LEU A 16 -8.61 -5.02 -10.99
C LEU A 16 -9.82 -4.30 -10.38
N ILE A 17 -10.88 -5.03 -10.00
CA ILE A 17 -12.12 -4.44 -9.48
C ILE A 17 -11.86 -3.92 -8.07
N SER A 18 -11.31 -4.76 -7.20
CA SER A 18 -10.99 -4.37 -5.83
C SER A 18 -9.96 -3.23 -5.81
N LYS A 19 -8.97 -3.25 -6.71
CA LYS A 19 -8.04 -2.11 -6.87
C LYS A 19 -8.75 -0.82 -7.24
N ALA A 20 -9.65 -0.86 -8.23
CA ALA A 20 -10.40 0.32 -8.64
C ALA A 20 -11.21 0.91 -7.46
N VAL A 21 -11.91 0.05 -6.71
CA VAL A 21 -12.68 0.44 -5.52
C VAL A 21 -11.76 1.04 -4.46
N LEU A 22 -10.63 0.41 -4.17
CA LEU A 22 -9.68 0.85 -3.15
C LEU A 22 -8.91 2.12 -3.54
N THR A 23 -8.93 2.54 -4.81
CA THR A 23 -8.38 3.83 -5.23
C THR A 23 -9.39 4.98 -5.22
N ASP A 24 -10.66 4.71 -4.91
CA ASP A 24 -11.71 5.74 -4.79
C ASP A 24 -11.53 6.54 -3.50
N ASP A 25 -11.47 7.87 -3.61
CA ASP A 25 -11.28 8.77 -2.45
C ASP A 25 -12.32 8.57 -1.34
N ARG A 26 -13.56 8.20 -1.67
CA ARG A 26 -14.62 7.95 -0.66
C ARG A 26 -14.28 6.71 0.15
N ILE A 27 -13.77 5.67 -0.50
CA ILE A 27 -13.36 4.43 0.15
C ILE A 27 -12.10 4.67 0.99
N ILE A 28 -11.13 5.40 0.45
CA ILE A 28 -9.92 5.80 1.19
C ILE A 28 -10.31 6.57 2.47
N ASN A 29 -11.22 7.54 2.36
CA ASN A 29 -11.69 8.31 3.51
C ASN A 29 -12.46 7.46 4.53
N ILE A 30 -13.16 6.42 4.09
CA ILE A 30 -13.82 5.47 5.01
C ILE A 30 -12.78 4.63 5.75
N ILE A 31 -11.81 4.06 5.04
CA ILE A 31 -10.74 3.23 5.61
C ILE A 31 -9.89 4.07 6.58
N CYS A 32 -9.56 5.29 6.19
CA CYS A 32 -8.69 6.18 6.94
C CYS A 32 -9.46 7.14 7.86
N LYS A 33 -10.76 6.93 8.10
CA LYS A 33 -11.64 7.90 8.78
C LYS A 33 -11.13 8.36 10.14
N ASN A 34 -10.48 7.46 10.88
CA ASN A 34 -9.95 7.74 12.22
C ASN A 34 -8.52 8.32 12.19
N LEU A 35 -7.90 8.37 11.02
CA LEU A 35 -6.58 8.96 10.82
C LEU A 35 -6.81 10.43 10.47
N GLN A 36 -6.20 11.33 11.24
CA GLN A 36 -6.44 12.78 11.11
C GLN A 36 -5.82 13.35 9.83
N ASP A 37 -4.88 12.64 9.21
CA ASP A 37 -4.29 13.01 7.93
C ASP A 37 -5.05 12.32 6.78
N HIS A 38 -5.30 13.08 5.72
CA HIS A 38 -5.94 12.53 4.54
C HIS A 38 -4.94 11.65 3.81
N TYR A 39 -5.36 10.48 3.38
CA TYR A 39 -4.54 9.57 2.60
C TYR A 39 -4.86 9.68 1.11
N MET A 40 -3.91 9.28 0.27
CA MET A 40 -4.12 9.08 -1.16
C MET A 40 -3.49 7.77 -1.62
N ALA A 41 -4.14 7.12 -2.59
CA ALA A 41 -3.55 5.98 -3.27
C ALA A 41 -2.35 6.42 -4.13
N VAL A 42 -1.30 5.61 -4.15
CA VAL A 42 -0.12 5.82 -5.00
C VAL A 42 -0.03 4.74 -6.07
N PRO A 43 0.43 5.10 -7.28
CA PRO A 43 0.67 4.12 -8.34
C PRO A 43 1.66 3.03 -7.89
N ASN A 44 1.23 1.79 -8.07
CA ASN A 44 1.92 0.58 -7.63
C ASN A 44 3.23 0.30 -8.39
N GLU A 45 3.44 0.93 -9.55
CA GLU A 45 4.65 0.78 -10.37
C GLU A 45 5.93 1.25 -9.68
N SER A 46 5.79 1.98 -8.58
CA SER A 46 6.87 2.75 -7.98
C SER A 46 7.71 1.96 -6.94
N LEU A 47 7.35 0.71 -6.60
CA LEU A 47 8.08 -0.16 -5.68
C LEU A 47 8.27 -1.54 -6.34
N ASN A 48 9.34 -1.69 -7.11
CA ASN A 48 9.77 -2.97 -7.68
C ASN A 48 8.64 -3.83 -8.31
N LYS A 49 7.84 -3.19 -9.18
CA LYS A 49 7.03 -3.80 -10.26
C LYS A 49 6.01 -4.91 -9.95
N SER A 50 5.77 -5.33 -8.70
CA SER A 50 4.70 -6.34 -8.47
C SER A 50 4.31 -6.59 -7.01
N ALA A 51 4.84 -5.84 -6.05
CA ALA A 51 4.83 -6.36 -4.67
C ALA A 51 3.48 -6.21 -3.95
N PHE A 52 2.64 -5.22 -4.27
CA PHE A 52 1.42 -4.94 -3.50
C PHE A 52 0.19 -4.80 -4.36
N ASP A 53 -1.01 -4.87 -3.77
CA ASP A 53 -2.22 -4.50 -4.47
C ASP A 53 -2.46 -2.98 -4.49
N VAL A 54 -2.49 -2.36 -3.32
CA VAL A 54 -2.71 -0.91 -3.15
C VAL A 54 -1.85 -0.37 -2.00
N VAL A 55 -1.27 0.81 -2.21
CA VAL A 55 -0.55 1.53 -1.15
C VAL A 55 -1.17 2.92 -0.99
N TYR A 56 -1.47 3.29 0.25
CA TYR A 56 -1.83 4.64 0.62
C TYR A 56 -0.65 5.34 1.28
N ARG A 57 -0.47 6.61 0.93
CA ARG A 57 0.43 7.50 1.64
C ARG A 57 -0.34 8.69 2.22
N PRO A 58 0.12 9.28 3.32
CA PRO A 58 -0.40 10.56 3.77
C PRO A 58 -0.28 11.62 2.67
N LYS A 59 -1.30 12.49 2.55
CA LYS A 59 -1.31 13.60 1.58
C LYS A 59 -0.29 14.66 1.98
N MET A 60 -0.09 14.87 3.28
CA MET A 60 0.92 15.80 3.76
C MET A 60 2.32 15.21 3.58
N ALA A 61 3.18 15.93 2.85
CA ALA A 61 4.53 15.47 2.55
C ALA A 61 5.42 15.32 3.80
N LEU A 62 5.12 16.02 4.90
CA LEU A 62 5.88 15.96 6.17
C LEU A 62 5.09 15.24 7.27
N SER A 63 4.22 14.32 6.88
CA SER A 63 3.41 13.57 7.82
C SER A 63 4.23 12.52 8.57
N GLU A 64 4.04 12.45 9.88
CA GLU A 64 4.58 11.35 10.71
C GLU A 64 3.75 10.07 10.56
N TYR A 65 2.59 10.14 9.88
CA TYR A 65 1.72 9.00 9.73
C TYR A 65 2.33 7.95 8.77
N PRO A 66 2.28 6.65 9.12
CA PRO A 66 2.88 5.61 8.28
C PRO A 66 2.09 5.42 6.97
N PRO A 67 2.74 4.93 5.90
CA PRO A 67 2.03 4.41 4.75
C PRO A 67 1.18 3.21 5.14
N ILE A 68 0.09 2.99 4.42
CA ILE A 68 -0.81 1.84 4.61
C ILE A 68 -0.69 0.97 3.37
N ILE A 69 -0.42 -0.32 3.57
CA ILE A 69 -0.46 -1.32 2.49
C ILE A 69 -1.77 -2.09 2.62
N ILE A 70 -2.44 -2.27 1.50
CA ILE A 70 -3.62 -3.12 1.38
C ILE A 70 -3.29 -4.20 0.36
N GLU A 71 -3.32 -5.43 0.83
CA GLU A 71 -3.23 -6.63 0.01
C GLU A 71 -4.60 -7.31 -0.05
N ILE A 72 -4.96 -7.77 -1.24
CA ILE A 72 -6.23 -8.43 -1.52
C ILE A 72 -5.93 -9.89 -1.80
N GLN A 73 -6.36 -10.78 -0.92
CA GLN A 73 -6.23 -12.22 -1.10
C GLN A 73 -7.59 -12.89 -0.97
N GLU A 74 -7.80 -13.92 -1.77
CA GLU A 74 -8.95 -14.82 -1.60
C GLU A 74 -8.84 -15.59 -0.28
N ASN A 75 -7.63 -16.05 0.05
CA ASN A 75 -7.33 -16.76 1.29
C ASN A 75 -6.13 -16.14 2.00
N VAL A 76 -6.33 -15.65 3.22
CA VAL A 76 -5.25 -15.18 4.10
C VAL A 76 -4.78 -16.37 4.93
N ASN A 77 -3.54 -16.81 4.71
CA ASN A 77 -2.91 -17.91 5.43
C ASN A 77 -1.50 -17.55 5.89
N ASP A 78 -0.90 -18.42 6.71
CA ASP A 78 0.43 -18.19 7.29
C ASP A 78 1.54 -18.10 6.25
N GLU A 79 1.35 -18.65 5.05
CA GLU A 79 2.30 -18.56 3.94
C GLU A 79 2.27 -17.17 3.27
N TYR A 80 1.13 -16.48 3.37
CA TYR A 80 0.92 -15.16 2.77
C TYR A 80 1.43 -14.01 3.66
N MET A 81 1.46 -14.19 4.97
CA MET A 81 1.85 -13.13 5.91
C MET A 81 3.32 -12.65 5.76
N PRO A 82 4.34 -13.53 5.57
CA PRO A 82 5.73 -13.09 5.46
C PRO A 82 6.01 -12.14 4.27
N PRO A 83 5.44 -12.35 3.07
CA PRO A 83 5.45 -11.33 2.02
C PRO A 83 4.92 -9.96 2.48
N VAL A 84 3.76 -9.91 3.14
CA VAL A 84 3.13 -8.65 3.62
C VAL A 84 4.02 -7.90 4.62
N GLU A 85 4.73 -8.61 5.49
CA GLU A 85 5.67 -7.99 6.44
C GLU A 85 6.86 -7.33 5.71
N ARG A 86 7.43 -8.06 4.74
CA ARG A 86 8.50 -7.54 3.89
C ARG A 86 8.03 -6.30 3.12
N TYR A 87 6.81 -6.35 2.63
CA TYR A 87 6.18 -5.26 1.91
C TYR A 87 6.02 -4.01 2.75
N SER A 88 5.55 -4.17 3.98
CA SER A 88 5.42 -3.11 4.98
C SER A 88 6.75 -2.41 5.23
N THR A 89 7.83 -3.19 5.35
CA THR A 89 9.19 -2.66 5.52
C THR A 89 9.63 -1.82 4.32
N LEU A 90 9.42 -2.31 3.09
CA LEU A 90 9.79 -1.58 1.87
C LEU A 90 9.00 -0.27 1.69
N ALA A 91 7.71 -0.28 2.01
CA ALA A 91 6.90 0.95 1.95
C ALA A 91 7.36 1.97 2.99
N PHE A 92 7.66 1.52 4.21
CA PHE A 92 8.21 2.38 5.25
C PHE A 92 9.53 3.01 4.83
N GLU A 93 10.47 2.22 4.30
CA GLU A 93 11.75 2.73 3.80
C GLU A 93 11.55 3.80 2.72
N LYS A 94 10.65 3.56 1.77
CA LYS A 94 10.46 4.50 0.67
C LYS A 94 9.79 5.81 1.10
N TYR A 95 8.77 5.74 1.93
CA TYR A 95 7.91 6.88 2.24
C TYR A 95 8.22 7.58 3.56
N ILE A 96 8.88 6.90 4.51
CA ILE A 96 9.17 7.45 5.85
C ILE A 96 10.69 7.62 6.06
N SER A 97 11.54 6.64 5.68
CA SER A 97 12.96 6.68 6.07
C SER A 97 13.72 7.90 5.58
N LYS A 98 13.31 8.49 4.44
CA LYS A 98 13.88 9.73 3.92
C LYS A 98 13.65 10.94 4.83
N PHE A 99 12.60 10.94 5.65
CA PHE A 99 12.30 12.01 6.59
C PHE A 99 13.14 11.91 7.87
N LEU A 100 13.36 10.69 8.38
CA LEU A 100 14.12 10.45 9.60
C LEU A 100 15.62 10.79 9.47
N VAL A 101 16.18 10.72 8.26
CA VAL A 101 17.57 11.14 8.00
C VAL A 101 17.72 12.67 7.91
N SER A 102 16.65 13.38 7.54
CA SER A 102 16.66 14.86 7.45
C SER A 102 16.48 15.59 8.78
N SER A 103 16.06 14.87 9.82
CA SER A 103 15.90 15.37 11.20
C SER A 103 17.10 15.06 12.11
N GLY A 104 18.27 14.75 11.54
CA GLY A 104 19.53 14.74 12.30
C GLY A 104 19.73 16.10 12.98
N PRO A 105 20.29 16.15 14.21
CA PRO A 105 20.31 17.37 15.00
C PRO A 105 20.98 18.48 14.19
N SER A 106 20.22 19.55 13.95
CA SER A 106 20.78 20.83 13.54
C SER A 106 21.87 21.14 14.55
N ALA A 107 23.12 21.18 14.07
CA ALA A 107 24.26 21.58 14.87
C ALA A 107 23.95 22.97 15.43
N ALA A 108 23.56 23.02 16.70
CA ALA A 108 23.45 24.25 17.45
C ALA A 108 24.87 24.69 17.79
N TYR A 109 25.21 25.86 17.22
CA TYR A 109 26.31 26.79 17.46
C TYR A 109 27.32 26.46 18.56
#